data_AF-X1L0X5-F1
#
_entry.id   AF-X1L0X5-F1
#
_cell.length_a   1.000
_cell.length_b   1.000
_cell.length_c   1.000
_cell.angle_alpha   90.00
_cell.angle_beta   90.00
_cell.angle_gamma   90.00
#
_symmetry.space_group_name_H-M   'P 1'
#
loop_
_entity.id
_entity.type
_entity.pdbx_description
1 polymer ?
#
loop_
_entity_poly.entity_id
_entity_poly.type
_entity_poly.pdbx_seq_one_letter_code
_entity_poly.pdbx_strand_id
1 'polypeptide(L)'
;MRGAFRGGLSASRFIADMKAVGLSYRRTDMLADWRSVSGLEAKKDALKYVRKDRYPTEKVMASVTWALSKEYMYVVKVKSRLTPDVPVTERNVNIISDVPMTPAMIEAEVTERWGEWEKYAAEELVGLQVWTAVRKVME
;
A
#
# COMPACT_ATOMS: atom_id res chain seq x y z
N MET A 1 -13.99 -8.47 -0.13
CA MET A 1 -12.87 -9.43 -0.20
C MET A 1 -11.86 -9.29 0.97
N ARG A 2 -11.18 -8.13 1.16
CA ARG A 2 -10.22 -7.95 2.29
C ARG A 2 -10.78 -8.30 3.68
N GLY A 3 -12.00 -7.84 4.00
CA GLY A 3 -12.66 -8.18 5.26
C GLY A 3 -12.90 -9.68 5.43
N ALA A 4 -13.30 -10.37 4.36
CA ALA A 4 -13.50 -11.82 4.37
C ALA A 4 -12.18 -12.58 4.57
N PHE A 5 -11.09 -12.13 3.93
CA PHE A 5 -9.77 -12.72 4.16
C PHE A 5 -9.30 -12.56 5.61
N ARG A 6 -9.42 -11.36 6.20
CA ARG A 6 -9.10 -11.12 7.61
C ARG A 6 -9.97 -11.94 8.57
N GLY A 7 -11.22 -12.21 8.18
CA GLY A 7 -12.11 -13.11 8.89
C GLY A 7 -11.77 -14.60 8.74
N GLY A 8 -10.71 -14.95 8.01
CA GLY A 8 -10.26 -16.34 7.83
C GLY A 8 -11.10 -17.16 6.85
N LEU A 9 -11.97 -16.53 6.04
CA LEU A 9 -12.75 -17.25 5.04
C LEU A 9 -11.83 -17.81 3.95
N SER A 10 -12.10 -19.02 3.48
CA SER A 10 -11.45 -19.57 2.30
C SER A 10 -12.03 -18.95 1.02
N ALA A 11 -11.24 -18.93 -0.06
CA ALA A 11 -11.71 -18.45 -1.36
C ALA A 11 -12.98 -19.17 -1.83
N SER A 12 -13.02 -20.51 -1.68
CA SER A 12 -14.19 -21.32 -2.04
C SER A 12 -15.43 -20.93 -1.24
N ARG A 13 -15.28 -20.65 0.06
CA ARG A 13 -16.41 -20.21 0.90
C ARG A 13 -16.88 -18.82 0.48
N PHE A 14 -15.96 -17.90 0.21
CA PHE A 14 -16.28 -16.55 -0.26
C PHE A 14 -17.05 -16.56 -1.58
N ILE A 15 -16.68 -17.42 -2.55
CA ILE A 15 -17.46 -17.60 -3.80
C ILE A 15 -18.88 -18.08 -3.50
N ALA A 16 -19.02 -19.07 -2.60
CA ALA A 16 -20.32 -19.64 -2.27
C ALA A 16 -21.24 -18.58 -1.64
N ASP A 17 -20.70 -17.80 -0.70
CA ASP A 17 -21.43 -16.70 -0.05
C ASP A 17 -21.81 -15.61 -1.06
N MET A 18 -20.91 -15.25 -2.00
CA MET A 18 -21.24 -14.31 -3.09
C MET A 18 -22.39 -14.82 -3.97
N LYS A 19 -22.34 -16.09 -4.36
CA LYS A 19 -23.39 -16.70 -5.19
C LYS A 19 -24.73 -16.73 -4.46
N ALA A 20 -24.72 -16.97 -3.15
CA ALA A 20 -25.93 -16.99 -2.32
C ALA A 20 -26.64 -15.63 -2.26
N VAL A 21 -25.90 -14.52 -2.35
CA VAL A 21 -26.46 -13.16 -2.40
C VAL A 21 -26.69 -12.65 -3.83
N GLY A 22 -26.63 -13.52 -4.84
CA GLY A 22 -26.88 -13.18 -6.24
C GLY A 22 -25.72 -12.46 -6.95
N LEU A 23 -24.54 -12.40 -6.34
CA LEU A 23 -23.35 -11.83 -6.97
C LEU A 23 -22.61 -12.90 -7.77
N SER A 24 -22.28 -12.57 -9.01
CA SER A 24 -21.48 -13.40 -9.91
C SER A 24 -20.10 -12.80 -10.09
N TYR A 25 -19.07 -13.63 -9.97
CA TYR A 25 -17.69 -13.26 -10.28
C TYR A 25 -17.05 -14.45 -10.99
N ARG A 26 -16.47 -14.21 -12.17
CA ARG A 26 -15.72 -15.23 -12.92
C ARG A 26 -14.66 -15.85 -12.02
N ARG A 27 -14.69 -17.17 -11.90
CA ARG A 27 -13.87 -17.93 -10.94
C ARG A 27 -12.37 -17.68 -11.13
N THR A 28 -11.89 -17.60 -12.37
CA THR A 28 -10.48 -17.34 -12.69
C THR A 28 -10.02 -16.01 -12.11
N ASP A 29 -10.80 -14.96 -12.36
CA ASP A 29 -10.48 -13.58 -12.00
C ASP A 29 -10.58 -13.41 -10.48
N MET A 30 -11.63 -13.98 -9.87
CA MET A 30 -11.80 -14.01 -8.42
C MET A 30 -10.61 -14.70 -7.73
N LEU A 31 -10.11 -15.81 -8.28
CA LEU A 31 -8.96 -16.51 -7.69
C LEU A 31 -7.66 -15.71 -7.86
N ALA A 32 -7.49 -15.01 -8.98
CA ALA A 32 -6.35 -14.10 -9.18
C ALA A 32 -6.39 -12.96 -8.14
N ASP A 33 -7.53 -12.27 -8.03
CA ASP A 33 -7.74 -11.18 -7.06
C ASP A 33 -7.57 -11.65 -5.61
N TRP A 34 -8.08 -12.83 -5.29
CA TRP A 34 -7.91 -13.42 -3.95
C TRP A 34 -6.44 -13.59 -3.59
N ARG A 35 -5.61 -14.10 -4.52
CA ARG A 35 -4.16 -14.24 -4.31
C ARG A 35 -3.48 -12.89 -4.15
N SER A 36 -3.80 -11.91 -4.99
CA SER A 36 -3.25 -10.56 -4.86
C SER A 36 -3.62 -9.89 -3.54
N VAL A 37 -4.88 -10.02 -3.10
CA VAL A 37 -5.33 -9.51 -1.80
C VAL A 37 -4.62 -10.21 -0.64
N SER A 38 -4.47 -11.54 -0.71
CA SER A 38 -3.73 -12.29 0.31
C SER A 38 -2.27 -11.85 0.41
N GLY A 39 -1.60 -11.61 -0.73
CA GLY A 39 -0.23 -11.13 -0.79
C GLY A 39 -0.08 -9.72 -0.19
N LEU A 40 -1.04 -8.84 -0.45
CA LEU A 40 -1.08 -7.50 0.13
C LEU A 40 -1.29 -7.52 1.64
N GLU A 41 -2.24 -8.31 2.14
CA GLU A 41 -2.50 -8.38 3.58
C GLU A 41 -1.33 -9.05 4.32
N ALA A 42 -0.70 -10.07 3.74
CA ALA A 42 0.47 -10.74 4.32
C ALA A 42 1.72 -9.83 4.40
N LYS A 43 1.87 -8.88 3.48
CA LYS A 43 3.05 -8.00 3.38
C LYS A 43 2.76 -6.53 3.74
N LYS A 44 1.59 -6.25 4.32
CA LYS A 44 1.04 -4.90 4.49
C LYS A 44 1.96 -3.97 5.27
N ASP A 45 2.69 -4.46 6.25
CA ASP A 45 3.55 -3.64 7.11
C ASP A 45 5.01 -4.13 7.08
N ALA A 46 5.35 -5.02 6.15
CA ALA A 46 6.67 -5.64 6.08
C ALA A 46 7.77 -4.63 5.75
N LEU A 47 7.45 -3.56 5.01
CA LEU A 47 8.44 -2.58 4.57
C LEU A 47 9.05 -1.80 5.73
N LYS A 48 8.29 -1.55 6.82
CA LYS A 48 8.77 -0.78 7.98
C LYS A 48 9.93 -1.45 8.73
N TYR A 49 10.13 -2.75 8.52
CA TYR A 49 11.21 -3.53 9.13
C TYR A 49 12.46 -3.61 8.24
N VAL A 50 12.40 -3.09 7.02
CA VAL A 50 13.58 -2.99 6.15
C VAL A 50 14.43 -1.81 6.61
N ARG A 51 15.75 -2.03 6.72
CA ARG A 51 16.68 -0.95 7.07
C ARG A 51 16.64 0.17 6.03
N LYS A 52 16.80 1.40 6.49
CA LYS A 52 16.70 2.60 5.65
C LYS A 52 17.67 2.65 4.47
N ASP A 53 18.84 2.06 4.64
CA ASP A 53 19.93 2.01 3.67
C ASP A 53 19.84 0.85 2.67
N ARG A 54 18.84 -0.04 2.79
CA ARG A 54 18.75 -1.27 1.98
C ARG A 54 17.51 -1.30 1.10
N TYR A 55 17.69 -1.84 -0.10
CA TYR A 55 16.57 -2.09 -1.00
C TYR A 55 15.69 -3.23 -0.44
N PRO A 56 14.36 -3.06 -0.47
CA PRO A 56 13.44 -4.14 -0.12
C PRO A 56 13.55 -5.30 -1.11
N THR A 57 13.45 -6.53 -0.60
CA THR A 57 13.44 -7.74 -1.43
C THR A 57 12.02 -8.11 -1.87
N GLU A 58 11.88 -8.99 -2.87
CA GLU A 58 10.58 -9.47 -3.35
C GLU A 58 9.72 -10.13 -2.26
N LYS A 59 10.36 -10.68 -1.23
CA LYS A 59 9.65 -11.25 -0.07
C LYS A 59 8.86 -10.19 0.70
N VAL A 60 9.34 -8.94 0.70
CA VAL A 60 8.72 -7.81 1.40
C VAL A 60 7.70 -7.09 0.51
N MET A 61 7.81 -7.19 -0.82
CA MET A 61 6.91 -6.53 -1.77
C MET A 61 5.70 -7.40 -2.13
N ALA A 62 4.50 -6.82 -2.11
CA ALA A 62 3.32 -7.49 -2.64
C ALA A 62 3.29 -7.41 -4.18
N SER A 63 3.20 -8.56 -4.84
CA SER A 63 3.04 -8.64 -6.29
C SER A 63 1.57 -8.49 -6.66
N VAL A 64 1.23 -7.51 -7.49
CA VAL A 64 -0.14 -7.23 -7.92
C VAL A 64 -0.26 -7.17 -9.44
N THR A 65 -1.41 -7.60 -9.95
CA THR A 65 -1.82 -7.49 -11.36
C THR A 65 -2.55 -6.18 -11.65
N TRP A 66 -2.48 -5.20 -10.73
CA TRP A 66 -3.20 -3.94 -10.85
C TRP A 66 -2.67 -3.07 -11.98
N ALA A 67 -3.56 -2.24 -12.55
CA ALA A 67 -3.21 -1.21 -13.50
C ALA A 67 -2.47 -0.05 -12.81
N LEU A 68 -1.20 -0.28 -12.43
CA LEU A 68 -0.30 0.77 -11.94
C LEU A 68 0.35 1.50 -13.12
N SER A 69 0.54 2.81 -12.96
CA SER A 69 1.19 3.68 -13.94
C SER A 69 2.70 3.43 -14.06
N LYS A 70 3.33 2.91 -12.99
CA LYS A 70 4.74 2.51 -12.95
C LYS A 70 4.91 1.16 -12.26
N GLU A 71 6.12 0.61 -12.26
CA GLU A 71 6.39 -0.73 -11.73
C GLU A 71 6.23 -0.84 -10.21
N TYR A 72 6.66 0.17 -9.45
CA TYR A 72 6.65 0.13 -7.98
C TYR A 72 5.69 1.16 -7.40
N MET A 73 4.96 0.77 -6.36
CA MET A 73 4.15 1.67 -5.54
C MET A 73 4.49 1.47 -4.06
N TYR A 74 4.78 2.56 -3.37
CA TYR A 74 5.10 2.59 -1.95
C TYR A 74 4.02 3.36 -1.20
N VAL A 75 3.59 2.84 -0.07
CA VAL A 75 2.65 3.51 0.84
C VAL A 75 3.43 4.00 2.05
N VAL A 76 3.31 5.29 2.33
CA VAL A 76 3.96 5.96 3.46
C VAL A 76 2.88 6.53 4.37
N LYS A 77 2.99 6.26 5.66
CA LYS A 77 2.21 6.93 6.69
C LYS A 77 2.87 8.26 7.00
N VAL A 78 2.13 9.33 6.76
CA VAL A 78 2.55 10.69 7.08
C VAL A 78 1.75 11.18 8.27
N LYS A 79 2.47 11.70 9.26
CA LYS A 79 1.90 12.42 10.40
C LYS A 79 2.18 13.89 10.18
N SER A 80 1.14 14.69 10.10
CA SER A 80 1.24 16.13 9.87
C SER A 80 0.38 16.91 10.87
N ARG A 81 0.69 18.19 11.07
CA ARG A 81 -0.12 19.10 11.88
C ARG A 81 -0.17 20.48 11.23
N LEU A 82 -1.30 21.17 11.32
CA LEU A 82 -1.45 22.53 10.78
C LEU A 82 -0.75 23.58 11.66
N THR A 83 -0.94 23.48 12.98
CA THR A 83 -0.29 24.32 13.98
C THR A 83 0.02 23.49 15.23
N PRO A 84 0.94 23.93 16.11
CA PRO A 84 1.27 23.18 17.32
C PRO A 84 0.08 22.90 18.25
N ASP A 85 -0.96 23.73 18.20
CA ASP A 85 -2.15 23.64 19.05
C ASP A 85 -3.22 22.68 18.50
N VAL A 86 -3.09 22.26 17.24
CA VAL A 86 -4.03 21.34 16.57
C VAL A 86 -3.50 19.90 16.66
N PRO A 87 -4.38 18.91 16.89
CA PRO A 87 -3.97 17.50 16.92
C PRO A 87 -3.26 17.06 15.64
N VAL A 88 -2.28 16.15 15.81
CA VAL A 88 -1.58 15.52 14.70
C VAL A 88 -2.56 14.63 13.91
N THR A 89 -2.60 14.83 12.60
CA THR A 89 -3.37 14.02 11.66
C THR A 89 -2.50 12.97 11.01
N GLU A 90 -3.05 11.77 10.80
CA GLU A 90 -2.36 10.69 10.08
C GLU A 90 -3.04 10.42 8.74
N ARG A 91 -2.26 10.38 7.65
CA ARG A 91 -2.74 9.99 6.32
C ARG A 91 -1.74 9.11 5.59
N ASN A 92 -2.25 8.33 4.64
CA ASN A 92 -1.40 7.52 3.77
C ASN A 92 -1.16 8.26 2.46
N VAL A 93 0.08 8.26 2.01
CA VAL A 93 0.49 8.81 0.72
C VAL A 93 1.16 7.72 -0.12
N ASN A 94 0.90 7.76 -1.43
CA ASN A 94 1.45 6.79 -2.37
C ASN A 94 2.56 7.42 -3.20
N ILE A 95 3.72 6.80 -3.22
CA ILE A 95 4.84 7.11 -4.12
C ILE A 95 4.89 6.05 -5.21
N ILE A 96 4.93 6.46 -6.47
CA ILE A 96 4.97 5.55 -7.62
C ILE A 96 6.27 5.80 -8.40
N SER A 97 7.04 4.74 -8.66
CA SER A 97 8.38 4.79 -9.27
C SER A 97 8.58 3.64 -10.24
N ASP A 98 9.41 3.85 -11.27
CA ASP A 98 9.86 2.81 -12.20
C ASP A 98 11.10 2.07 -11.67
N VAL A 99 11.81 2.67 -10.73
CA VAL A 99 13.03 2.12 -10.13
C VAL A 99 12.75 1.76 -8.67
N PRO A 100 13.25 0.63 -8.16
CA PRO A 100 13.11 0.31 -6.74
C PRO A 100 13.78 1.37 -5.87
N MET A 101 13.14 1.74 -4.75
CA MET A 101 13.64 2.72 -3.79
C MET A 101 13.89 2.07 -2.42
N THR A 102 14.90 2.57 -1.71
CA THR A 102 15.12 2.23 -0.29
C THR A 102 14.15 3.02 0.60
N PRO A 103 13.91 2.61 1.85
CA PRO A 103 13.09 3.39 2.76
C PRO A 103 13.57 4.84 2.95
N ALA A 104 14.89 5.07 2.98
CA ALA A 104 15.43 6.43 3.05
C ALA A 104 15.06 7.27 1.82
N MET A 105 15.16 6.69 0.62
CA MET A 105 14.79 7.38 -0.62
C MET A 105 13.29 7.71 -0.65
N ILE A 106 12.45 6.78 -0.17
CA ILE A 106 11.00 6.99 -0.10
C ILE A 106 10.66 8.13 0.87
N GLU A 107 11.28 8.16 2.05
CA GLU A 107 11.09 9.25 3.02
C GLU A 107 11.58 10.60 2.47
N ALA A 108 12.71 10.62 1.78
CA ALA A 108 13.24 11.82 1.13
C ALA A 108 12.30 12.35 0.03
N GLU A 109 11.80 11.46 -0.83
CA GLU A 109 10.86 11.80 -1.91
C GLU A 109 9.56 12.43 -1.36
N VAL A 110 9.03 11.88 -0.26
CA VAL A 110 7.84 12.47 0.38
C VAL A 110 8.16 13.85 0.93
N THR A 111 9.33 14.02 1.56
CA THR A 111 9.74 15.31 2.14
C THR A 111 9.90 16.38 1.06
N GLU A 112 10.51 16.03 -0.07
CA GLU A 112 10.72 16.92 -1.22
C GLU A 112 9.38 17.35 -1.84
N ARG A 113 8.48 16.40 -2.09
CA ARG A 113 7.16 16.67 -2.69
C ARG A 113 6.16 17.29 -1.72
N TRP A 114 6.41 17.23 -0.42
CA TRP A 114 5.46 17.71 0.59
C TRP A 114 5.13 19.19 0.39
N GLY A 115 6.14 20.02 0.11
CA GLY A 115 5.94 21.45 -0.15
C GLY A 115 5.12 21.74 -1.41
N GLU A 116 5.13 20.85 -2.40
CA GLU A 116 4.30 20.97 -3.60
C GLU A 116 2.85 20.56 -3.34
N TRP A 117 2.65 19.47 -2.59
CA TRP A 117 1.32 18.95 -2.27
C TRP A 117 0.56 19.84 -1.28
N GLU A 118 1.27 20.38 -0.30
CA GLU A 118 0.73 21.23 0.77
C GLU A 118 0.92 22.72 0.48
N LYS A 119 0.94 23.09 -0.81
CA LYS A 119 1.10 24.48 -1.27
C LYS A 119 0.05 25.46 -0.72
N TYR A 120 -1.13 24.95 -0.34
CA TYR A 120 -2.28 25.76 0.09
C TYR A 120 -2.59 25.67 1.59
N ALA A 121 -1.99 24.72 2.31
CA ALA A 121 -2.12 24.57 3.75
C ALA A 121 -0.76 24.10 4.27
N ALA A 122 0.01 24.99 4.90
CA ALA A 122 1.35 24.68 5.38
C ALA A 122 1.29 23.71 6.58
N GLU A 123 0.99 22.44 6.31
CA GLU A 123 1.05 21.36 7.28
C GLU A 123 2.52 21.03 7.57
N GLU A 124 2.91 21.16 8.83
CA GLU A 124 4.22 20.73 9.31
C GLU A 124 4.25 19.20 9.40
N LEU A 125 5.28 18.61 8.81
CA LEU A 125 5.51 17.18 8.83
C LEU A 125 6.14 16.78 10.17
N VAL A 126 5.40 16.00 10.97
CA VAL A 126 5.79 15.57 12.32
C VAL A 126 6.44 14.19 12.29
N GLY A 127 6.12 13.36 11.31
CA GLY A 127 6.73 12.05 11.17
C GLY A 127 6.40 11.34 9.87
N LEU A 128 7.36 10.51 9.43
CA LEU A 128 7.22 9.63 8.28
C LEU A 128 7.51 8.19 8.69
N GLN A 129 6.70 7.27 8.17
CA GLN A 129 6.98 5.85 8.29
C GLN A 129 6.58 5.14 7.00
N VAL A 130 7.55 4.51 6.35
CA VAL A 130 7.26 3.59 5.24
C VAL A 130 6.43 2.41 5.73
N TRP A 131 5.44 2.00 4.96
CA TRP A 131 4.46 1.01 5.42
C TRP A 131 4.38 -0.22 4.51
N THR A 132 4.02 -0.02 3.24
CA THR A 132 3.83 -1.12 2.27
C THR A 132 4.62 -0.86 1.00
N ALA A 133 5.17 -1.92 0.40
CA ALA A 133 5.69 -1.90 -0.97
C ALA A 133 4.88 -2.84 -1.85
N VAL A 134 4.57 -2.38 -3.06
CA VAL A 134 3.82 -3.10 -4.07
C VAL A 134 4.61 -3.06 -5.38
N ARG A 135 4.68 -4.19 -6.07
CA ARG A 135 5.30 -4.33 -7.39
C ARG A 135 4.26 -4.84 -8.39
N LYS A 136 4.18 -4.18 -9.53
CA LYS A 136 3.38 -4.62 -10.67
C LYS A 136 4.02 -5.85 -11.31
N VAL A 137 3.24 -6.91 -11.52
CA VAL A 137 3.67 -8.03 -12.38
C VAL A 137 3.26 -7.69 -13.81
N MET A 138 4.22 -7.68 -14.75
CA MET A 138 3.88 -7.61 -16.17
C MET A 138 3.41 -8.99 -16.61
N GLU A 139 2.18 -9.07 -17.14
CA GLU A 139 1.68 -10.23 -17.89
C GLU A 139 2.37 -10.34 -19.25
#